data_AF-A0A101XFH2-F1
#
_entry.id   AF-A0A101XFH2-F1
#
_cell.length_a   1.000
_cell.length_b   1.000
_cell.length_c   1.000
_cell.angle_alpha   90.00
_cell.angle_beta   90.00
_cell.angle_gamma   90.00
#
_symmetry.space_group_name_H-M   'P 1'
#
loop_
_entity.id
_entity.type
_entity.pdbx_description
1 polymer ?
#
loop_
_entity_poly.entity_id
_entity_poly.type
_entity_poly.pdbx_seq_one_letter_code
_entity_poly.pdbx_strand_id
1 'polypeptide(L)'
;MGVSVSVHLRANSWRQKWSKAEAIDLVASHLRRGEWAPLLTTWLGDGETKRREVLSSKYRLVIAAKEPWRLGNSIGARKALVATGREAFVKLREAAGVYGELLDLLGAHKWIDIKLATDDALRVAYRLNTEKRSIDVLREVYKHNNDEIPTQQFSHAEEPRRGAVVVAGVVMYLRLVSGTGGSLLADHYTSDVRKALAIAERLESAGLRPNIVRSGSKYVVYIATADLLRLAERDSKIRRAIALYLAEKAKNGTPKQRDIAEKILKRHLLFLSICSSRRFLEAGIAVH
;
A
#
# COMPACT_ATOMS: atom_id res chain seq x y z
N MET A 1 16.44 5.32 -35.90
CA MET A 1 17.48 4.35 -35.50
C MET A 1 17.97 4.74 -34.12
N GLY A 2 17.71 3.94 -33.10
CA GLY A 2 18.15 4.23 -31.72
C GLY A 2 19.50 3.56 -31.47
N VAL A 3 20.53 4.35 -31.20
CA VAL A 3 21.84 3.83 -30.79
C VAL A 3 21.74 3.42 -29.32
N SER A 4 21.86 2.13 -29.02
CA SER A 4 22.07 1.65 -27.65
C SER A 4 23.56 1.52 -27.39
N VAL A 5 24.03 2.08 -26.28
CA VAL A 5 25.42 1.92 -25.82
C VAL A 5 25.43 0.95 -24.66
N SER A 6 25.98 -0.24 -24.88
CA SER A 6 26.22 -1.23 -23.82
C SER A 6 27.57 -0.95 -23.17
N VAL A 7 27.57 -0.42 -21.94
CA VAL A 7 28.79 -0.24 -21.14
C VAL A 7 28.99 -1.47 -20.24
N HIS A 8 30.08 -2.20 -20.45
CA HIS A 8 30.50 -3.29 -19.57
C HIS A 8 31.59 -2.79 -18.61
N LEU A 9 31.23 -2.62 -17.34
CA LEU A 9 32.16 -2.27 -16.28
C LEU A 9 32.73 -3.56 -15.68
N ARG A 10 34.04 -3.80 -15.87
CA ARG A 10 34.76 -4.93 -15.26
C ARG A 10 35.85 -4.40 -14.34
N ALA A 11 35.71 -4.62 -13.04
CA ALA A 11 36.72 -4.25 -12.06
C ALA A 11 37.85 -5.30 -12.07
N ASN A 12 38.83 -5.12 -12.95
CA ASN A 12 39.91 -6.10 -13.18
C ASN A 12 40.93 -6.21 -12.03
N SER A 13 40.89 -5.32 -11.04
CA SER A 13 41.91 -5.24 -9.99
C SER A 13 41.42 -4.60 -8.69
N TRP A 14 40.19 -4.91 -8.27
CA TRP A 14 39.71 -4.44 -6.97
C TRP A 14 40.45 -5.14 -5.82
N ARG A 15 41.33 -4.41 -5.14
CA ARG A 15 41.91 -4.81 -3.85
C ARG A 15 41.28 -3.95 -2.76
N GLN A 16 40.49 -4.55 -1.89
CA GLN A 16 39.95 -3.86 -0.72
C GLN A 16 41.10 -3.53 0.24
N LYS A 17 41.55 -2.27 0.24
CA LYS A 17 42.69 -1.81 1.06
C LYS A 17 42.31 -1.55 2.52
N TRP A 18 41.02 -1.30 2.80
CA TRP A 18 40.53 -0.95 4.13
C TRP A 18 39.51 -1.96 4.63
N SER A 19 39.59 -2.26 5.92
CA SER A 19 38.55 -2.97 6.64
C SER A 19 37.28 -2.11 6.74
N LYS A 20 36.12 -2.76 6.92
CA LYS A 20 34.84 -2.05 7.11
C LYS A 20 34.86 -1.12 8.34
N ALA A 21 35.63 -1.49 9.36
CA ALA A 21 35.82 -0.69 10.58
C ALA A 21 36.56 0.63 10.28
N GLU A 22 37.69 0.56 9.56
CA GLU A 22 38.46 1.75 9.18
C GLU A 22 37.65 2.67 8.27
N ALA A 23 36.87 2.12 7.34
CA ALA A 23 35.98 2.91 6.49
C ALA A 23 34.90 3.64 7.30
N ILE A 24 34.32 2.99 8.33
CA ILE A 24 33.33 3.61 9.21
C ILE A 24 33.95 4.75 10.04
N ASP A 25 35.15 4.54 10.59
CA ASP A 25 35.85 5.58 11.34
C ASP A 25 36.19 6.78 10.48
N LEU A 26 36.63 6.54 9.24
CA LEU A 26 36.90 7.58 8.26
C LEU A 26 35.63 8.42 8.02
N VAL A 27 34.49 7.78 7.75
CA VAL A 27 33.20 8.45 7.54
C VAL A 27 32.81 9.28 8.76
N ALA A 28 32.92 8.71 9.96
CA ALA A 28 32.62 9.42 11.20
C ALA A 28 33.54 10.63 11.40
N SER A 29 34.82 10.51 11.04
CA SER A 29 35.80 11.60 11.15
C SER A 29 35.51 12.76 10.20
N HIS A 30 35.13 12.49 8.95
CA HIS A 30 34.72 13.51 7.98
C HIS A 30 33.41 14.17 8.39
N LEU A 31 32.44 13.38 8.87
CA LEU A 31 31.17 13.93 9.33
C LEU A 31 31.36 14.90 10.50
N ARG A 32 32.26 14.59 11.45
CA ARG A 32 32.62 15.51 12.56
C ARG A 32 33.23 16.83 12.08
N ARG A 33 33.84 16.85 10.89
CA ARG A 33 34.37 18.07 10.23
C ARG A 33 33.32 18.78 9.39
N GLY A 34 32.09 18.26 9.33
CA GLY A 34 31.01 18.82 8.53
C GLY A 34 31.05 18.37 7.06
N GLU A 35 31.82 17.36 6.71
CA GLU A 35 31.91 16.83 5.34
C GLU A 35 30.91 15.68 5.14
N TRP A 36 29.89 15.91 4.31
CA TRP A 36 28.76 14.99 4.15
C TRP A 36 28.91 13.99 3.00
N ALA A 37 29.84 14.19 2.07
CA ALA A 37 30.01 13.31 0.90
C ALA A 37 30.41 11.86 1.28
N PRO A 38 31.31 11.63 2.26
CA PRO A 38 31.59 10.27 2.72
C PRO A 38 30.35 9.60 3.34
N LEU A 39 29.56 10.37 4.11
CA LEU A 39 28.32 9.88 4.70
C LEU A 39 27.27 9.53 3.63
N LEU A 40 27.11 10.37 2.60
CA LEU A 40 26.25 10.09 1.46
C LEU A 40 26.62 8.76 0.80
N THR A 41 27.91 8.55 0.55
CA THR A 41 28.42 7.34 -0.10
C THR A 41 28.10 6.09 0.73
N THR A 42 28.39 6.13 2.03
CA THR A 42 28.06 5.02 2.94
C THR A 42 26.56 4.80 3.05
N TRP A 43 25.76 5.85 3.10
CA TRP A 43 24.30 5.72 3.20
C TRP A 43 23.68 5.16 1.91
N LEU A 44 24.17 5.57 0.73
CA LEU A 44 23.71 4.99 -0.55
C LEU A 44 23.99 3.48 -0.62
N GLY A 45 25.10 3.00 -0.03
CA GLY A 45 25.40 1.57 0.10
C GLY A 45 24.63 0.87 1.22
N ASP A 46 24.97 1.17 2.48
CA ASP A 46 24.52 0.46 3.68
C ASP A 46 23.36 1.15 4.43
N GLY A 47 22.85 2.28 3.91
CA GLY A 47 21.76 3.03 4.53
C GLY A 47 20.41 2.33 4.47
N GLU A 48 19.60 2.52 5.52
CA GLU A 48 18.19 2.14 5.57
C GLU A 48 17.32 3.37 5.35
N THR A 49 16.33 3.23 4.48
CA THR A 49 15.31 4.26 4.23
C THR A 49 13.93 3.65 4.39
N LYS A 50 13.04 4.44 5.00
CA LYS A 50 11.62 4.13 5.06
C LYS A 50 10.88 5.28 4.38
N ARG A 51 10.54 5.09 3.11
CA ARG A 51 9.79 6.09 2.32
C ARG A 51 8.54 6.57 3.05
N ARG A 52 7.82 5.69 3.75
CA ARG A 52 6.65 6.08 4.57
C ARG A 52 6.99 7.08 5.68
N GLU A 53 8.16 6.96 6.32
CA GLU A 53 8.62 7.91 7.36
C GLU A 53 8.99 9.26 6.72
N VAL A 54 9.68 9.26 5.57
CA VAL A 54 9.99 10.49 4.81
C VAL A 54 8.69 11.19 4.39
N LEU A 55 7.75 10.42 3.83
CA LEU A 55 6.40 10.88 3.50
C LEU A 55 5.55 11.21 4.72
N SER A 56 6.00 11.05 5.96
CA SER A 56 5.30 11.54 7.16
C SER A 56 6.12 12.59 7.92
N SER A 57 7.08 13.24 7.25
CA SER A 57 8.02 14.20 7.84
C SER A 57 8.88 13.65 8.99
N LYS A 58 8.99 12.32 9.10
CA LYS A 58 9.82 11.64 10.09
C LYS A 58 11.17 11.31 9.45
N TYR A 59 12.10 12.25 9.53
CA TYR A 59 13.39 12.17 8.87
C TYR A 59 14.44 11.52 9.77
N ARG A 60 14.92 10.33 9.36
CA ARG A 60 15.93 9.57 10.07
C ARG A 60 16.94 9.00 9.09
N LEU A 61 18.21 9.33 9.31
CA LEU A 61 19.31 8.77 8.55
C LEU A 61 19.90 7.58 9.33
N VAL A 62 19.60 6.38 8.84
CA VAL A 62 20.02 5.13 9.49
C VAL A 62 21.01 4.39 8.60
N ILE A 63 22.08 3.86 9.18
CA ILE A 63 23.08 3.04 8.49
C ILE A 63 23.22 1.69 9.21
N ALA A 64 23.27 0.62 8.44
CA ALA A 64 23.54 -0.72 8.95
C ALA A 64 25.05 -0.90 9.19
N ALA A 65 25.45 -1.21 10.42
CA ALA A 65 26.84 -1.40 10.80
C ALA A 65 26.97 -2.49 11.87
N LYS A 66 28.09 -3.24 11.88
CA LYS A 66 28.37 -4.25 12.91
C LYS A 66 28.57 -3.61 14.29
N GLU A 67 29.15 -2.41 14.31
CA GLU A 67 29.46 -1.63 15.50
C GLU A 67 28.80 -0.24 15.36
N PRO A 68 27.46 -0.16 15.52
CA PRO A 68 26.71 1.04 15.20
C PRO A 68 27.09 2.27 16.04
N TRP A 69 27.59 2.07 17.27
CA TRP A 69 28.04 3.13 18.16
C TRP A 69 29.25 3.92 17.65
N ARG A 70 30.00 3.40 16.66
CA ARG A 70 31.13 4.13 16.04
C ARG A 70 30.67 5.24 15.10
N LEU A 71 29.45 5.14 14.58
CA LEU A 71 28.92 6.04 13.56
C LEU A 71 27.82 6.97 14.08
N GLY A 72 27.09 6.55 15.11
CA GLY A 72 26.02 7.35 15.71
C GLY A 72 25.30 6.62 16.83
N ASN A 73 24.09 7.06 17.14
CA ASN A 73 23.30 6.47 18.22
C ASN A 73 22.85 5.05 17.84
N SER A 74 23.21 4.06 18.66
CA SER A 74 22.76 2.69 18.47
C SER A 74 21.25 2.59 18.73
N ILE A 75 20.48 2.24 17.70
CA ILE A 75 19.02 2.07 17.78
C ILE A 75 18.59 0.61 17.59
N GLY A 76 19.57 -0.31 17.68
CA GLY A 76 19.38 -1.74 17.53
C GLY A 76 20.72 -2.44 17.28
N ALA A 77 20.73 -3.77 17.29
CA ALA A 77 21.96 -4.57 17.28
C ALA A 77 22.94 -4.26 16.13
N ARG A 78 22.45 -3.75 14.99
CA ARG A 78 23.27 -3.40 13.82
C ARG A 78 22.87 -2.09 13.14
N LYS A 79 22.26 -1.15 13.86
CA LYS A 79 21.69 0.07 13.27
C LYS A 79 22.16 1.32 14.00
N ALA A 80 22.83 2.20 13.28
CA ALA A 80 23.24 3.51 13.75
C ALA A 80 22.27 4.57 13.22
N LEU A 81 21.66 5.35 14.12
CA LEU A 81 21.00 6.61 13.78
C LEU A 81 22.07 7.70 13.74
N VAL A 82 22.39 8.15 12.53
CA VAL A 82 23.51 9.06 12.29
C VAL A 82 23.07 10.51 12.32
N ALA A 83 21.88 10.80 11.80
CA ALA A 83 21.28 12.13 11.81
C ALA A 83 19.75 12.06 11.77
N THR A 84 19.10 13.13 12.20
CA THR A 84 17.65 13.33 12.14
C THR A 84 17.32 14.69 11.55
N GLY A 85 16.06 14.88 11.18
CA GLY A 85 15.58 16.17 10.66
C GLY A 85 15.79 16.34 9.15
N ARG A 86 15.08 17.32 8.60
CA ARG A 86 15.09 17.62 7.16
C ARG A 86 16.46 18.10 6.69
N GLU A 87 17.14 18.89 7.51
CA GLU A 87 18.45 19.47 7.22
C GLU A 87 19.51 18.42 6.90
N ALA A 88 19.47 17.25 7.55
CA ALA A 88 20.39 16.16 7.23
C ALA A 88 20.22 15.67 5.78
N PHE A 89 18.98 15.59 5.29
CA PHE A 89 18.71 15.21 3.90
C PHE A 89 19.07 16.32 2.91
N VAL A 90 18.95 17.60 3.31
CA VAL A 90 19.42 18.74 2.50
C VAL A 90 20.93 18.66 2.33
N LYS A 91 21.69 18.46 3.41
CA LYS A 91 23.15 18.33 3.35
C LYS A 91 23.60 17.13 2.53
N LEU A 92 22.87 16.01 2.55
CA LEU A 92 23.13 14.88 1.67
C LEU A 92 22.85 15.19 0.20
N ARG A 93 21.80 15.95 -0.10
CA ARG A 93 21.49 16.40 -1.46
C ARG A 93 22.56 17.34 -2.00
N GLU A 94 23.01 18.29 -1.18
CA GLU A 94 24.09 19.22 -1.52
C GLU A 94 25.42 18.48 -1.72
N ALA A 95 25.74 17.53 -0.84
CA ALA A 95 26.95 16.72 -0.94
C ALA A 95 27.00 15.82 -2.18
N ALA A 96 25.85 15.50 -2.78
CA ALA A 96 25.81 14.76 -4.04
C ALA A 96 26.38 15.61 -5.18
N GLY A 97 26.22 16.93 -5.14
CA GLY A 97 26.67 17.84 -6.20
C GLY A 97 26.29 17.34 -7.60
N VAL A 98 27.28 17.29 -8.50
CA VAL A 98 27.13 16.82 -9.88
C VAL A 98 26.72 15.34 -9.96
N TYR A 99 27.09 14.51 -8.96
CA TYR A 99 26.67 13.11 -8.92
C TYR A 99 25.16 12.95 -8.71
N GLY A 100 24.45 13.98 -8.26
CA GLY A 100 22.99 13.98 -8.18
C GLY A 100 22.33 13.71 -9.54
N GLU A 101 22.89 14.22 -10.63
CA GLU A 101 22.38 13.99 -11.99
C GLU A 101 22.54 12.52 -12.41
N LEU A 102 23.68 11.92 -12.07
CA LEU A 102 23.91 10.50 -12.28
C LEU A 102 22.93 9.65 -11.46
N LEU A 103 22.68 10.00 -10.20
CA LEU A 103 21.71 9.30 -9.36
C LEU A 103 20.27 9.44 -9.87
N ASP A 104 19.95 10.57 -10.49
CA ASP A 104 18.68 10.79 -11.19
C ASP A 104 18.55 9.87 -12.41
N LEU A 105 19.59 9.78 -13.24
CA LEU A 105 19.61 8.91 -14.42
C LEU A 105 19.51 7.42 -14.04
N LEU A 106 20.19 7.03 -12.95
CA LEU A 106 20.17 5.66 -12.44
C LEU A 106 18.86 5.29 -11.73
N GLY A 107 17.99 6.28 -11.45
CA GLY A 107 16.75 6.04 -10.71
C GLY A 107 16.98 5.45 -9.32
N ALA A 108 18.06 5.85 -8.64
CA ALA A 108 18.47 5.22 -7.40
C ALA A 108 17.40 5.38 -6.31
N HIS A 109 16.87 4.26 -5.79
CA HIS A 109 15.74 4.26 -4.85
C HIS A 109 15.97 5.15 -3.62
N LYS A 110 17.18 5.11 -3.04
CA LYS A 110 17.56 5.93 -1.88
C LYS A 110 17.71 7.41 -2.22
N TRP A 111 18.12 7.73 -3.44
CA TRP A 111 18.21 9.11 -3.93
C TRP A 111 16.83 9.74 -4.11
N ILE A 112 15.85 8.97 -4.62
CA ILE A 112 14.45 9.40 -4.67
C ILE A 112 13.95 9.80 -3.29
N ASP A 113 14.30 9.04 -2.23
CA ASP A 113 13.92 9.38 -0.87
C ASP A 113 14.57 10.68 -0.36
N ILE A 114 15.81 10.97 -0.77
CA ILE A 114 16.46 12.27 -0.50
C ILE A 114 15.72 13.41 -1.21
N LYS A 115 15.34 13.23 -2.48
CA LYS A 115 14.56 14.24 -3.23
C LYS A 115 13.21 14.47 -2.56
N LEU A 116 12.49 13.41 -2.18
CA LEU A 116 11.22 13.50 -1.45
C LEU A 116 11.38 14.17 -0.07
N ALA A 117 12.50 14.00 0.62
CA ALA A 117 12.73 14.65 1.90
C ALA A 117 13.03 16.16 1.77
N THR A 118 13.59 16.59 0.64
CA THR A 118 14.12 17.95 0.46
C THR A 118 13.22 18.84 -0.38
N ASP A 119 12.42 18.27 -1.27
CA ASP A 119 11.52 18.99 -2.17
C ASP A 119 10.05 18.76 -1.77
N ASP A 120 9.43 19.80 -1.22
CA ASP A 120 8.05 19.73 -0.75
C ASP A 120 7.05 19.55 -1.89
N ALA A 121 7.30 20.14 -3.06
CA ALA A 121 6.42 20.00 -4.21
C ALA A 121 6.47 18.57 -4.75
N LEU A 122 7.66 18.00 -4.92
CA LEU A 122 7.84 16.59 -5.29
C LEU A 122 7.21 15.66 -4.26
N ARG A 123 7.37 15.96 -2.96
CA ARG A 123 6.77 15.16 -1.88
C ARG A 123 5.25 15.17 -1.93
N VAL A 124 4.64 16.35 -2.10
CA VAL A 124 3.18 16.51 -2.20
C VAL A 124 2.66 15.84 -3.46
N ALA A 125 3.29 16.07 -4.62
CA ALA A 125 2.92 15.43 -5.88
C ALA A 125 3.04 13.90 -5.80
N TYR A 126 4.10 13.39 -5.16
CA TYR A 126 4.27 11.96 -4.95
C TYR A 126 3.17 11.39 -4.03
N ARG A 127 2.85 12.07 -2.92
CA ARG A 127 1.73 11.66 -2.05
C ARG A 127 0.43 11.62 -2.84
N LEU A 128 0.08 12.68 -3.56
CA LEU A 128 -1.12 12.76 -4.39
C LEU A 128 -1.16 11.60 -5.41
N ASN A 129 -0.05 11.31 -6.08
CA ASN A 129 0.03 10.19 -7.02
C ASN A 129 -0.10 8.81 -6.34
N THR A 130 0.43 8.63 -5.13
CA THR A 130 0.21 7.39 -4.36
C THR A 130 -1.19 7.29 -3.74
N GLU A 131 -1.85 8.42 -3.53
CA GLU A 131 -3.21 8.53 -3.02
C GLU A 131 -4.26 8.48 -4.13
N LYS A 132 -3.87 8.68 -5.41
CA LYS A 132 -4.72 8.43 -6.56
C LYS A 132 -5.26 7.01 -6.45
N ARG A 133 -6.59 6.89 -6.59
CA ARG A 133 -7.22 5.57 -6.57
C ARG A 133 -6.76 4.85 -7.82
N SER A 134 -6.57 3.53 -7.73
CA SER A 134 -6.12 2.76 -8.90
C SER A 134 -7.11 2.83 -10.08
N ILE A 135 -8.39 3.11 -9.81
CA ILE A 135 -9.37 3.47 -10.83
C ILE A 135 -9.03 4.77 -11.59
N ASP A 136 -8.50 5.80 -10.92
CA ASP A 136 -8.17 7.09 -11.55
C ASP A 136 -7.00 6.94 -12.53
N VAL A 137 -6.01 6.12 -12.14
CA VAL A 137 -4.88 5.74 -13.01
C VAL A 137 -5.38 4.99 -14.25
N LEU A 138 -6.32 4.04 -14.08
CA LEU A 138 -6.92 3.34 -15.22
C LEU A 138 -7.69 4.29 -16.13
N ARG A 139 -8.44 5.25 -15.58
CA ARG A 139 -9.14 6.25 -16.37
C ARG A 139 -8.16 7.07 -17.21
N GLU A 140 -7.06 7.55 -16.64
CA GLU A 140 -6.04 8.31 -17.38
C GLU A 140 -5.47 7.51 -18.56
N VAL A 141 -5.21 6.22 -18.39
CA VAL A 141 -4.66 5.35 -19.44
C VAL A 141 -5.67 5.05 -20.55
N TYR A 142 -6.95 4.88 -20.22
CA TYR A 142 -7.98 4.38 -21.15
C TYR A 142 -8.99 5.44 -21.62
N LYS A 143 -8.84 6.71 -21.22
CA LYS A 143 -9.76 7.83 -21.54
C LYS A 143 -9.88 8.21 -23.03
N HIS A 144 -9.13 7.60 -23.94
CA HIS A 144 -9.02 8.07 -25.32
C HIS A 144 -9.95 7.46 -26.37
N ASN A 145 -10.93 6.63 -26.02
CA ASN A 145 -11.90 6.12 -27.00
C ASN A 145 -13.33 6.22 -26.47
N ASN A 146 -13.83 7.46 -26.45
CA ASN A 146 -15.27 7.72 -26.35
C ASN A 146 -15.90 7.38 -27.69
N ASP A 147 -16.41 6.16 -27.81
CA ASP A 147 -17.54 5.88 -28.68
C ASP A 147 -18.40 4.84 -27.97
N GLU A 148 -19.62 5.27 -27.64
CA GLU A 148 -20.76 4.51 -27.12
C GLU A 148 -20.57 3.81 -25.77
N ILE A 149 -21.23 4.36 -24.74
CA ILE A 149 -21.60 3.62 -23.53
C ILE A 149 -22.52 2.48 -24.02
N PRO A 150 -22.11 1.20 -23.99
CA PRO A 150 -23.03 0.13 -24.30
C PRO A 150 -24.05 0.15 -23.17
N THR A 151 -25.30 0.49 -23.51
CA THR A 151 -26.44 0.33 -22.62
C THR A 151 -26.72 -1.18 -22.54
N GLN A 152 -25.77 -1.93 -21.97
CA GLN A 152 -25.85 -3.37 -21.91
C GLN A 152 -26.72 -3.69 -20.69
N GLN A 153 -27.96 -4.10 -20.98
CA GLN A 153 -28.85 -4.68 -19.99
C GLN A 153 -28.14 -5.87 -19.35
N PHE A 154 -27.87 -5.78 -18.05
CA PHE A 154 -27.40 -6.90 -17.25
C PHE A 154 -28.56 -7.89 -17.14
N SER A 155 -28.67 -8.78 -18.11
CA SER A 155 -29.76 -9.74 -18.19
C SER A 155 -29.60 -10.83 -17.13
N HIS A 156 -30.70 -11.01 -16.38
CA HIS A 156 -31.08 -12.14 -15.54
C HIS A 156 -30.38 -12.35 -14.19
N ALA A 157 -31.25 -12.34 -13.18
CA ALA A 157 -31.01 -12.74 -11.81
C ALA A 157 -30.61 -14.22 -11.76
N GLU A 158 -29.32 -14.50 -11.75
CA GLU A 158 -28.83 -15.73 -11.12
C GLU A 158 -29.06 -15.59 -9.61
N GLU A 159 -29.65 -16.61 -8.98
CA GLU A 159 -29.75 -16.65 -7.52
C GLU A 159 -28.34 -16.42 -6.93
N PRO A 160 -28.16 -15.44 -6.03
CA PRO A 160 -26.85 -15.13 -5.49
C PRO A 160 -26.27 -16.38 -4.81
N ARG A 161 -25.17 -16.92 -5.39
CA ARG A 161 -24.37 -17.96 -4.74
C ARG A 161 -23.98 -17.51 -3.33
N ARG A 162 -23.73 -18.44 -2.39
CA ARG A 162 -23.33 -18.09 -1.02
C ARG A 162 -22.19 -17.07 -1.02
N GLY A 163 -22.42 -15.93 -0.37
CA GLY A 163 -21.47 -14.82 -0.31
C GLY A 163 -21.59 -13.81 -1.46
N ALA A 164 -22.63 -13.85 -2.30
CA ALA A 164 -22.91 -12.82 -3.29
C ALA A 164 -23.93 -11.78 -2.76
N VAL A 165 -23.77 -10.53 -3.19
CA VAL A 165 -24.66 -9.40 -2.94
C VAL A 165 -24.91 -8.67 -4.26
N VAL A 166 -26.13 -8.21 -4.50
CA VAL A 166 -26.45 -7.39 -5.67
C VAL A 166 -26.43 -5.93 -5.24
N VAL A 167 -25.53 -5.13 -5.81
CA VAL A 167 -25.34 -3.72 -5.46
C VAL A 167 -25.52 -2.89 -6.73
N ALA A 168 -26.51 -1.99 -6.72
CA ALA A 168 -26.89 -1.20 -7.90
C ALA A 168 -27.13 -2.05 -9.17
N GLY A 169 -27.61 -3.30 -9.03
CA GLY A 169 -27.81 -4.24 -10.15
C GLY A 169 -26.54 -4.97 -10.61
N VAL A 170 -25.42 -4.83 -9.90
CA VAL A 170 -24.17 -5.55 -10.14
C VAL A 170 -24.02 -6.66 -9.11
N VAL A 171 -23.81 -7.90 -9.55
CA VAL A 171 -23.49 -9.01 -8.64
C VAL A 171 -22.04 -8.87 -8.18
N MET A 172 -21.84 -8.82 -6.86
CA MET A 172 -20.54 -8.72 -6.22
C MET A 172 -20.36 -9.82 -5.16
N TYR A 173 -19.15 -10.31 -4.98
CA TYR A 173 -18.81 -11.40 -4.07
C TYR A 173 -18.07 -10.88 -2.84
N LEU A 174 -18.57 -11.24 -1.66
CA LEU A 174 -18.02 -10.86 -0.37
C LEU A 174 -16.69 -11.59 -0.13
N ARG A 175 -15.68 -10.83 0.32
CA ARG A 175 -14.36 -11.36 0.66
C ARG A 175 -13.84 -10.75 1.97
N LEU A 176 -13.29 -11.61 2.82
CA LEU A 176 -12.61 -11.21 4.05
C LEU A 176 -11.14 -10.87 3.76
N VAL A 177 -10.69 -9.72 4.26
CA VAL A 177 -9.31 -9.27 4.13
C VAL A 177 -8.71 -9.09 5.51
N SER A 178 -7.49 -9.62 5.69
CA SER A 178 -6.77 -9.52 6.96
C SER A 178 -6.17 -8.15 7.17
N GLY A 179 -6.31 -7.64 8.39
CA GLY A 179 -5.68 -6.44 8.93
C GLY A 179 -5.94 -6.38 10.44
N THR A 180 -5.43 -5.36 11.14
CA THR A 180 -5.54 -5.23 12.61
C THR A 180 -6.96 -5.46 13.13
N GLY A 181 -7.97 -5.00 12.39
CA GLY A 181 -9.38 -5.19 12.72
C GLY A 181 -10.17 -6.08 11.77
N GLY A 182 -9.55 -6.66 10.74
CA GLY A 182 -10.27 -7.31 9.64
C GLY A 182 -11.06 -6.33 8.77
N SER A 183 -11.35 -6.71 7.53
CA SER A 183 -12.19 -5.92 6.59
C SER A 183 -13.02 -6.82 5.70
N LEU A 184 -14.18 -6.30 5.26
CA LEU A 184 -15.08 -6.94 4.32
C LEU A 184 -15.11 -6.12 3.04
N LEU A 185 -14.83 -6.76 1.91
CA LEU A 185 -14.95 -6.18 0.59
C LEU A 185 -16.04 -6.91 -0.19
N ALA A 186 -16.64 -6.23 -1.16
CA ALA A 186 -17.42 -6.88 -2.20
C ALA A 186 -16.73 -6.65 -3.54
N ASP A 187 -16.43 -7.74 -4.24
CA ASP A 187 -15.63 -7.76 -5.46
C ASP A 187 -16.48 -8.16 -6.67
N HIS A 188 -16.27 -7.53 -7.81
CA HIS A 188 -16.74 -7.95 -9.11
C HIS A 188 -15.54 -8.19 -10.03
N TYR A 189 -15.52 -9.31 -10.75
CA TYR A 189 -14.41 -9.73 -11.59
C TYR A 189 -14.78 -9.63 -13.06
N THR A 190 -13.95 -8.98 -13.86
CA THR A 190 -14.11 -8.90 -15.32
C THR A 190 -12.75 -8.99 -16.01
N SER A 191 -12.67 -9.60 -17.19
CA SER A 191 -11.44 -9.61 -17.99
C SER A 191 -11.23 -8.32 -18.79
N ASP A 192 -12.27 -7.47 -18.88
CA ASP A 192 -12.30 -6.28 -19.72
C ASP A 192 -12.25 -5.00 -18.86
N VAL A 193 -11.27 -4.14 -19.14
CA VAL A 193 -11.06 -2.87 -18.45
C VAL A 193 -12.20 -1.87 -18.67
N ARG A 194 -12.80 -1.84 -19.87
CA ARG A 194 -13.91 -0.93 -20.16
C ARG A 194 -15.15 -1.33 -19.36
N LYS A 195 -15.43 -2.63 -19.28
CA LYS A 195 -16.49 -3.16 -18.41
C LYS A 195 -16.22 -2.85 -16.94
N ALA A 196 -14.97 -2.95 -16.50
CA ALA A 196 -14.61 -2.61 -15.12
C ALA A 196 -14.89 -1.13 -14.80
N LEU A 197 -14.53 -0.23 -15.72
CA LEU A 197 -14.79 1.21 -15.60
C LEU A 197 -16.28 1.53 -15.61
N ALA A 198 -17.07 0.95 -16.51
CA ALA A 198 -18.52 1.14 -16.57
C ALA A 198 -19.23 0.66 -15.29
N ILE A 199 -18.81 -0.49 -14.75
CA ILE A 199 -19.33 -0.99 -13.46
C ILE A 199 -18.98 -0.02 -12.33
N ALA A 200 -17.76 0.52 -12.31
CA ALA A 200 -17.38 1.49 -11.31
C ALA A 200 -18.16 2.80 -11.42
N GLU A 201 -18.40 3.32 -12.62
CA GLU A 201 -19.24 4.51 -12.84
C GLU A 201 -20.69 4.30 -12.36
N ARG A 202 -21.23 3.11 -12.61
CA ARG A 202 -22.55 2.72 -12.10
C ARG A 202 -22.61 2.69 -10.58
N LEU A 203 -21.58 2.15 -9.92
CA LEU A 203 -21.47 2.13 -8.46
C LEU A 203 -21.25 3.55 -7.89
N GLU A 204 -20.48 4.41 -8.56
CA GLU A 204 -20.32 5.83 -8.21
C GLU A 204 -21.63 6.60 -8.33
N SER A 205 -22.43 6.33 -9.37
CA SER A 205 -23.77 6.91 -9.55
C SER A 205 -24.75 6.51 -8.44
N ALA A 206 -24.50 5.37 -7.78
CA ALA A 206 -25.24 4.94 -6.59
C ALA A 206 -24.68 5.55 -5.28
N GLY A 207 -23.73 6.49 -5.36
CA GLY A 207 -23.11 7.17 -4.22
C GLY A 207 -22.05 6.35 -3.48
N LEU A 208 -21.52 5.29 -4.12
CA LEU A 208 -20.49 4.41 -3.54
C LEU A 208 -19.09 4.84 -4.01
N ARG A 209 -18.05 4.28 -3.38
CA ARG A 209 -16.64 4.59 -3.68
C ARG A 209 -15.89 3.34 -4.18
N PRO A 210 -16.15 2.86 -5.41
CA PRO A 210 -15.57 1.65 -5.99
C PRO A 210 -14.13 1.85 -6.50
N ASN A 211 -13.22 0.92 -6.23
CA ASN A 211 -11.87 0.97 -6.77
C ASN A 211 -11.60 -0.23 -7.69
N ILE A 212 -10.61 -0.12 -8.58
CA ILE A 212 -10.30 -1.16 -9.57
C ILE A 212 -8.84 -1.57 -9.44
N VAL A 213 -8.56 -2.85 -9.27
CA VAL A 213 -7.19 -3.39 -9.23
C VAL A 213 -7.02 -4.50 -10.26
N ARG A 214 -5.79 -4.65 -10.77
CA ARG A 214 -5.44 -5.75 -11.66
C ARG A 214 -5.13 -7.01 -10.84
N SER A 215 -5.75 -8.13 -11.19
CA SER A 215 -5.52 -9.45 -10.59
C SER A 215 -5.29 -10.45 -11.72
N GLY A 216 -4.02 -10.68 -12.06
CA GLY A 216 -3.64 -11.50 -13.21
C GLY A 216 -4.19 -10.95 -14.53
N SER A 217 -4.95 -11.79 -15.25
CA SER A 217 -5.64 -11.43 -16.49
C SER A 217 -6.99 -10.73 -16.28
N LYS A 218 -7.41 -10.50 -15.02
CA LYS A 218 -8.69 -9.88 -14.68
C LYS A 218 -8.51 -8.53 -13.98
N TYR A 219 -9.56 -7.72 -14.06
CA TYR A 219 -9.80 -6.53 -13.26
C TYR A 219 -10.81 -6.85 -12.17
N VAL A 220 -10.52 -6.38 -10.96
CA VAL A 220 -11.38 -6.53 -9.80
C VAL A 220 -11.90 -5.16 -9.42
N VAL A 221 -13.20 -4.94 -9.63
CA VAL A 221 -13.91 -3.76 -9.13
C VAL A 221 -14.41 -4.08 -7.73
N TYR A 222 -14.05 -3.29 -6.73
CA TYR A 222 -14.48 -3.57 -5.36
C TYR A 222 -14.99 -2.33 -4.63
N ILE A 223 -15.93 -2.55 -3.71
CA ILE A 223 -16.36 -1.55 -2.71
C ILE A 223 -15.92 -2.00 -1.32
N ALA A 224 -15.63 -1.02 -0.45
CA ALA A 224 -15.06 -1.26 0.86
C ALA A 224 -16.13 -1.42 1.96
N THR A 225 -15.70 -1.87 3.15
CA THR A 225 -16.57 -2.05 4.33
C THR A 225 -17.48 -0.85 4.59
N ALA A 226 -16.97 0.38 4.44
CA ALA A 226 -17.75 1.59 4.69
C ALA A 226 -18.98 1.72 3.78
N ASP A 227 -18.83 1.40 2.49
CA ASP A 227 -19.93 1.40 1.53
C ASP A 227 -20.91 0.25 1.82
N LEU A 228 -20.40 -0.93 2.17
CA LEU A 228 -21.22 -2.07 2.57
C LEU A 228 -22.05 -1.81 3.83
N LEU A 229 -21.51 -1.08 4.81
CA LEU A 229 -22.23 -0.66 6.01
C LEU A 229 -23.36 0.30 5.66
N ARG A 230 -23.08 1.34 4.87
CA ARG A 230 -24.10 2.30 4.39
C ARG A 230 -25.22 1.61 3.61
N LEU A 231 -24.87 0.63 2.78
CA LEU A 231 -25.86 -0.18 2.06
C LEU A 231 -26.67 -1.04 3.01
N ALA A 232 -26.02 -1.74 3.96
CA ALA A 232 -26.70 -2.58 4.94
C ALA A 232 -27.64 -1.78 5.85
N GLU A 233 -27.32 -0.53 6.18
CA GLU A 233 -28.19 0.36 6.95
C GLU A 233 -29.52 0.64 6.22
N ARG A 234 -29.50 0.72 4.89
CA ARG A 234 -30.66 1.09 4.07
C ARG A 234 -31.41 -0.10 3.46
N ASP A 235 -30.71 -1.19 3.18
CA ASP A 235 -31.25 -2.36 2.50
C ASP A 235 -31.13 -3.61 3.40
N SER A 236 -32.29 -4.11 3.83
CA SER A 236 -32.39 -5.30 4.70
C SER A 236 -31.96 -6.59 4.02
N LYS A 237 -32.10 -6.71 2.68
CA LYS A 237 -31.63 -7.87 1.92
C LYS A 237 -30.10 -7.88 1.88
N ILE A 238 -29.46 -6.75 1.60
CA ILE A 238 -27.99 -6.62 1.64
C ILE A 238 -27.49 -6.90 3.06
N ARG A 239 -28.11 -6.31 4.09
CA ARG A 239 -27.78 -6.57 5.49
C ARG A 239 -27.83 -8.05 5.83
N ARG A 240 -28.91 -8.73 5.45
CA ARG A 240 -29.11 -10.17 5.69
C ARG A 240 -28.07 -11.02 4.96
N ALA A 241 -27.77 -10.71 3.70
CA ALA A 241 -26.76 -11.44 2.93
C ALA A 241 -25.36 -11.33 3.58
N ILE A 242 -24.97 -10.12 4.03
CA ILE A 242 -23.70 -9.91 4.73
C ILE A 242 -23.67 -10.65 6.06
N ALA A 243 -24.74 -10.54 6.88
CA ALA A 243 -24.81 -11.22 8.17
C ALA A 243 -24.69 -12.74 8.03
N LEU A 244 -25.40 -13.34 7.06
CA LEU A 244 -25.32 -14.77 6.78
C LEU A 244 -23.92 -15.21 6.33
N TYR A 245 -23.27 -14.41 5.47
CA TYR A 245 -21.90 -14.67 5.05
C TYR A 245 -20.92 -14.64 6.23
N LEU A 246 -21.00 -13.61 7.09
CA LEU A 246 -20.12 -13.48 8.26
C LEU A 246 -20.34 -14.63 9.26
N ALA A 247 -21.59 -15.00 9.54
CA ALA A 247 -21.91 -16.12 10.43
C ALA A 247 -21.38 -17.46 9.88
N GLU A 248 -21.50 -17.68 8.56
CA GLU A 248 -20.95 -18.87 7.91
C GLU A 248 -19.41 -18.92 8.03
N LYS A 249 -18.73 -17.78 7.82
CA LYS A 249 -17.27 -17.69 7.94
C LYS A 249 -16.79 -17.82 9.39
N ALA A 250 -17.54 -17.32 10.36
CA ALA A 250 -17.24 -17.51 11.78
C ALA A 250 -17.35 -19.00 12.20
N LYS A 251 -18.36 -19.72 11.67
CA LYS A 251 -18.58 -21.13 12.01
C LYS A 251 -17.65 -22.09 11.25
N ASN A 252 -17.56 -21.93 9.94
CA ASN A 252 -16.97 -22.93 9.04
C ASN A 252 -15.69 -22.45 8.32
N GLY A 253 -15.31 -21.18 8.46
CA GLY A 253 -14.14 -20.63 7.78
C GLY A 253 -12.81 -21.22 8.27
N THR A 254 -11.72 -20.87 7.58
CA THR A 254 -10.36 -21.14 8.08
C THR A 254 -10.10 -20.38 9.38
N PRO A 255 -9.11 -20.77 10.22
CA PRO A 255 -8.83 -20.06 11.49
C PRO A 255 -8.72 -18.54 11.32
N LYS A 256 -8.07 -18.10 10.24
CA LYS A 256 -7.94 -16.69 9.87
C LYS A 256 -9.27 -16.04 9.47
N GLN A 257 -10.13 -16.74 8.74
CA GLN A 257 -11.46 -16.24 8.38
C GLN A 257 -12.39 -16.13 9.59
N ARG A 258 -12.34 -17.09 10.52
CA ARG A 258 -13.13 -17.07 11.75
C ARG A 258 -12.81 -15.84 12.59
N ASP A 259 -11.52 -15.62 12.87
CA ASP A 259 -11.04 -14.45 13.61
C ASP A 259 -11.49 -13.13 12.98
N ILE A 260 -11.36 -12.99 11.66
CA ILE A 260 -11.80 -11.78 10.95
C ILE A 260 -13.32 -11.59 11.02
N ALA A 261 -14.09 -12.65 10.78
CA ALA A 261 -15.55 -12.58 10.80
C ALA A 261 -16.08 -12.19 12.18
N GLU A 262 -15.53 -12.79 13.25
CA GLU A 262 -15.89 -12.46 14.62
C GLU A 262 -15.54 -11.02 14.99
N LYS A 263 -14.35 -10.53 14.60
CA LYS A 263 -13.96 -9.13 14.80
C LYS A 263 -14.92 -8.16 14.13
N ILE A 264 -15.40 -8.47 12.93
CA ILE A 264 -16.36 -7.63 12.20
C ILE A 264 -17.72 -7.67 12.89
N LEU A 265 -18.22 -8.85 13.27
CA LEU A 265 -19.50 -9.01 13.97
C LEU A 265 -19.53 -8.28 15.31
N LYS A 266 -18.44 -8.35 16.10
CA LYS A 266 -18.30 -7.63 17.38
C LYS A 266 -18.26 -6.11 17.20
N ARG A 267 -17.64 -5.62 16.12
CA ARG A 267 -17.54 -4.18 15.83
C ARG A 267 -18.85 -3.60 15.31
N HIS A 268 -19.63 -4.38 14.56
CA HIS A 268 -20.80 -3.90 13.83
C HIS A 268 -22.05 -4.69 14.23
N LEU A 269 -22.68 -4.26 15.33
CA LEU A 269 -23.84 -4.92 15.94
C LEU A 269 -25.05 -5.04 14.99
N LEU A 270 -25.12 -4.23 13.93
CA LEU A 270 -26.17 -4.31 12.92
C LEU A 270 -26.28 -5.68 12.22
N PHE A 271 -25.22 -6.48 12.25
CA PHE A 271 -25.20 -7.83 11.69
C PHE A 271 -25.59 -8.91 12.71
N LEU A 272 -25.58 -8.61 14.02
CA LEU A 272 -25.93 -9.57 15.07
C LEU A 272 -27.45 -9.74 15.23
N SER A 273 -28.23 -8.69 14.99
CA SER A 273 -29.70 -8.70 15.12
C SER A 273 -30.38 -9.78 14.25
N ILE A 274 -29.72 -10.26 13.19
CA ILE A 274 -30.23 -11.29 12.28
C ILE A 274 -29.74 -12.71 12.68
N CYS A 275 -28.61 -12.81 13.40
CA CYS A 275 -28.06 -14.09 13.86
C CYS A 275 -28.81 -14.64 15.09
N SER A 276 -29.49 -13.80 15.87
CA SER A 276 -30.23 -14.20 17.07
C SER A 276 -31.43 -15.11 16.78
N SER A 277 -31.90 -15.20 15.53
CA SER A 277 -32.99 -16.11 15.15
C SER A 277 -32.56 -17.57 14.91
N ARG A 278 -31.27 -17.90 15.03
CA ARG A 278 -30.77 -19.28 15.07
C ARG A 278 -29.69 -19.45 16.13
N ARG A 279 -30.14 -19.73 17.37
CA ARG A 279 -29.43 -20.33 18.52
C ARG A 279 -27.90 -20.13 18.53
N PHE A 280 -27.45 -19.12 19.26
CA PHE A 280 -26.17 -19.12 19.98
C PHE A 280 -26.41 -18.58 21.39
N LEU A 281 -27.19 -19.32 22.18
CA LEU A 281 -27.18 -19.25 23.64
C LEU A 281 -26.74 -20.63 24.10
N GLU A 282 -25.43 -20.87 24.07
CA GLU A 282 -24.72 -21.91 24.82
C GLU A 282 -23.23 -21.83 24.46
N ALA A 283 -22.53 -20.91 25.11
CA ALA A 283 -21.13 -21.02 25.52
C ALA A 283 -20.75 -19.70 26.23
N GLY A 284 -20.48 -19.81 27.52
CA GLY A 284 -20.27 -18.74 28.50
C GLY A 284 -19.59 -17.47 28.01
N ILE A 285 -20.29 -16.36 28.18
CA ILE A 285 -19.67 -15.07 28.49
C ILE A 285 -20.01 -14.82 29.96
N ALA A 286 -19.07 -15.15 30.84
CA ALA A 286 -19.06 -14.61 32.19
C ALA A 286 -18.73 -13.12 32.08
N VAL A 287 -19.63 -12.29 32.60
CA VAL A 287 -19.40 -10.86 32.80
C VAL A 287 -18.63 -10.71 34.11
N HIS A 288 -17.40 -10.22 34.01
CA HIS A 288 -16.72 -9.47 35.06
C HIS A 288 -15.99 -8.30 34.41
#